data_AF-A0A401T5I5-F1
#
_entry.id   AF-A0A401T5I5-F1
#
_cell.length_a   1.000
_cell.length_b   1.000
_cell.length_c   1.000
_cell.angle_alpha   90.00
_cell.angle_beta   90.00
_cell.angle_gamma   90.00
#
_symmetry.space_group_name_H-M   'P 1'
#
loop_
_entity.id
_entity.type
_entity.pdbx_description
1 polymer ?
#
loop_
_entity_poly.entity_id
_entity_poly.type
_entity_poly.pdbx_seq_one_letter_code
_entity_poly.pdbx_strand_id
1 'polypeptide(L)'
;MDFILQLFLPSMRQRVALGTEESSVQGDMLQEHWFVDDMYTFENVGFTKNVNNIKYLVCADCEIGPIGWHCLDDKKSFYVALDRVQHE
;
A
#
# COMPACT_ATOMS: atom_id res chain seq x y z
N MET A 1 -8.11 -5.70 -24.31
CA MET A 1 -8.70 -5.91 -22.97
C MET A 1 -7.69 -5.37 -22.00
N ASP A 2 -7.83 -4.09 -21.65
CA ASP A 2 -6.98 -3.49 -20.63
C ASP A 2 -7.36 -4.11 -19.29
N PHE A 3 -6.47 -4.90 -18.73
CA PHE A 3 -6.63 -5.41 -17.38
C PHE A 3 -6.35 -4.24 -16.43
N ILE A 4 -7.41 -3.63 -15.91
CA ILE A 4 -7.29 -2.60 -14.86
C ILE A 4 -6.85 -3.31 -13.58
N LEU A 5 -5.67 -2.94 -13.07
CA LEU A 5 -5.18 -3.43 -11.79
C LEU A 5 -6.00 -2.78 -10.66
N GLN A 6 -6.85 -3.57 -10.02
CA GLN A 6 -7.63 -3.12 -8.86
C GLN A 6 -7.01 -3.67 -7.58
N LEU A 7 -6.64 -2.79 -6.65
CA LEU A 7 -6.05 -3.15 -5.36
C LEU A 7 -6.93 -2.64 -4.23
N PHE A 8 -7.24 -3.52 -3.28
CA PHE A 8 -7.92 -3.12 -2.05
C PHE A 8 -6.91 -2.50 -1.08
N LEU A 9 -7.15 -1.26 -0.69
CA LEU A 9 -6.39 -0.58 0.37
C LEU A 9 -7.32 -0.24 1.55
N PRO A 10 -6.99 -0.69 2.76
CA PRO A 10 -7.64 -0.21 3.98
C PRO A 10 -7.70 1.31 4.08
N SER A 11 -8.67 1.81 4.83
CA SER A 11 -8.77 3.24 5.16
C SER A 11 -7.49 3.72 5.84
N MET A 12 -7.10 4.97 5.57
CA MET A 12 -5.91 5.59 6.16
C MET A 12 -5.98 5.57 7.69
N ARG A 13 -4.94 5.04 8.34
CA ARG A 13 -4.78 4.91 9.79
C ARG A 13 -3.31 4.79 10.17
N GLN A 14 -3.00 4.89 11.46
CA GLN A 14 -1.63 4.64 11.94
C GLN A 14 -1.25 3.16 11.77
N ARG A 15 0.02 2.92 11.46
CA ARG A 15 0.62 1.60 11.18
C ARG A 15 0.26 0.49 12.19
N VAL A 16 0.18 0.82 13.48
CA VAL A 16 -0.12 -0.15 14.56
C VAL A 16 -1.50 -0.79 14.40
N ALA A 17 -2.47 -0.08 13.81
CA ALA A 17 -3.83 -0.54 13.61
C ALA A 17 -4.04 -1.39 12.34
N LEU A 18 -3.03 -1.51 11.46
CA LEU A 18 -3.14 -2.25 10.19
C LEU A 18 -2.95 -3.76 10.32
N GLY A 19 -2.43 -4.24 11.47
CA GLY A 19 -2.09 -5.66 11.69
C GLY A 19 -3.05 -6.45 12.57
N THR A 20 -4.20 -5.89 12.93
CA THR A 20 -5.22 -6.58 13.73
C THR A 20 -6.22 -7.22 12.77
N GLU A 21 -6.07 -8.54 12.58
CA GLU A 21 -7.11 -9.40 12.01
C GLU A 21 -8.39 -9.21 12.88
N GLU A 22 -9.58 -9.29 12.29
CA GLU A 22 -10.89 -9.36 12.98
C GLU A 22 -11.68 -8.04 13.18
N SER A 23 -12.20 -7.52 12.06
CA SER A 23 -13.53 -6.90 11.89
C SER A 23 -13.48 -6.13 10.57
N SER A 24 -14.54 -6.22 9.76
CA SER A 24 -14.70 -5.63 8.42
C SER A 24 -13.77 -4.42 8.15
N VAL A 25 -12.58 -4.68 7.59
CA VAL A 25 -11.60 -3.64 7.36
C VAL A 25 -12.18 -2.70 6.31
N GLN A 26 -12.61 -1.51 6.72
CA GLN A 26 -13.08 -0.50 5.78
C GLN A 26 -11.92 -0.05 4.90
N GLY A 27 -12.19 0.18 3.63
CA GLY A 27 -11.19 0.58 2.65
C GLY A 27 -11.80 0.71 1.27
N ASP A 28 -10.94 0.98 0.30
CA ASP A 28 -11.33 1.32 -1.06
C ASP A 28 -10.68 0.37 -2.06
N MET A 29 -11.37 0.11 -3.16
CA MET A 29 -10.80 -0.53 -4.35
C MET A 29 -10.24 0.57 -5.24
N LEU A 30 -8.92 0.71 -5.27
CA LEU A 30 -8.22 1.74 -6.05
C LEU A 30 -7.68 1.16 -7.35
N GLN A 31 -7.60 1.99 -8.39
CA GLN A 31 -7.23 1.57 -9.75
C GLN A 31 -6.04 2.34 -10.31
N GLU A 32 -5.79 3.54 -9.80
CA GLU A 32 -4.73 4.42 -10.25
C GLU A 32 -3.52 4.30 -9.30
N HIS A 33 -2.41 3.81 -9.84
CA HIS A 33 -1.21 3.54 -9.06
C HIS A 33 0.06 3.94 -9.81
N TRP A 34 1.01 4.51 -9.08
CA TRP A 34 2.40 4.52 -9.51
C TRP A 34 2.99 3.13 -9.31
N PHE A 35 3.48 2.54 -10.39
CA PHE A 35 4.25 1.31 -10.34
C PHE A 35 5.72 1.63 -10.08
N VAL A 36 6.32 0.92 -9.14
CA VAL A 36 7.75 0.97 -8.81
C VAL A 36 8.27 -0.46 -8.82
N ASP A 37 9.37 -0.72 -9.53
CA ASP A 37 9.90 -2.07 -9.79
C ASP A 37 11.02 -2.51 -8.82
N ASP A 38 11.48 -1.59 -7.97
CA ASP A 38 12.50 -1.82 -6.95
C ASP A 38 12.22 -0.96 -5.71
N MET A 39 12.25 -1.58 -4.53
CA MET A 39 12.05 -0.89 -3.25
C MET A 39 13.11 0.19 -2.98
N TYR A 40 14.31 0.05 -3.56
CA TYR A 40 15.39 1.02 -3.38
C TYR A 40 15.18 2.32 -4.17
N THR A 41 14.15 2.37 -5.02
CA THR A 41 13.75 3.59 -5.75
C THR A 41 13.01 4.58 -4.85
N PHE A 42 12.39 4.12 -3.75
CA PHE A 42 11.70 5.01 -2.83
C PHE A 42 12.70 5.83 -1.99
N GLU A 43 12.49 7.15 -1.91
CA GLU A 43 13.27 7.99 -1.00
C GLU A 43 12.90 7.75 0.47
N ASN A 44 11.60 7.80 0.79
CA ASN A 44 11.08 7.66 2.16
C ASN A 44 9.79 6.84 2.17
N VAL A 45 9.88 5.53 2.47
CA VAL A 45 8.72 4.65 2.62
C VAL A 45 8.89 3.66 3.76
N GLY A 46 7.82 3.43 4.51
CA GLY A 46 7.74 2.37 5.51
C GLY A 46 6.92 1.18 5.00
N PHE A 47 7.19 -0.01 5.54
CA PHE A 47 6.42 -1.22 5.25
C PHE A 47 5.75 -1.76 6.51
N THR A 48 4.50 -2.21 6.40
CA THR A 48 3.81 -2.90 7.50
C THR A 48 4.38 -4.31 7.75
N LYS A 49 3.92 -4.92 8.84
CA LYS A 49 3.98 -6.39 8.96
C LYS A 49 3.13 -7.02 7.85
N ASN A 50 3.43 -8.27 7.54
CA ASN A 50 2.75 -9.02 6.49
C ASN A 50 1.35 -9.39 6.96
N VAL A 51 0.35 -9.19 6.12
CA VAL A 51 -1.03 -9.66 6.32
C VAL A 51 -1.42 -10.40 5.05
N ASN A 52 -1.67 -11.71 5.13
CA ASN A 52 -2.06 -12.53 3.98
C ASN A 52 -1.19 -12.31 2.73
N ASN A 53 0.14 -12.37 2.92
CA ASN A 53 1.14 -12.19 1.87
C ASN A 53 1.28 -10.77 1.28
N ILE A 54 0.59 -9.80 1.88
CA ILE A 54 0.63 -8.40 1.49
C ILE A 54 1.44 -7.62 2.52
N LYS A 55 2.32 -6.74 2.05
CA LYS A 55 2.86 -5.62 2.83
C LYS A 55 2.21 -4.34 2.32
N TYR A 56 1.66 -3.54 3.22
CA TYR A 56 1.25 -2.19 2.88
C TYR A 56 2.41 -1.22 3.02
N LEU A 57 2.44 -0.23 2.14
CA LEU A 57 3.36 0.89 2.21
C LEU A 57 2.73 1.99 3.07
N VAL A 58 3.53 2.65 3.90
CA VAL A 58 3.12 3.76 4.77
C VAL A 58 4.14 4.89 4.66
N CYS A 59 3.78 6.10 5.08
CA CYS A 59 4.76 7.17 5.23
C CYS A 59 5.82 6.78 6.26
N ALA A 60 7.11 6.97 5.93
CA ALA A 60 8.21 6.65 6.84
C ALA A 60 8.28 7.60 8.04
N ASP A 61 7.85 8.86 7.88
CA ASP A 61 7.99 9.89 8.90
C ASP A 61 6.81 9.90 9.89
N CYS A 62 5.57 9.87 9.39
CA CYS A 62 4.37 9.97 10.23
C CYS A 62 3.68 8.63 10.50
N GLU A 63 4.12 7.54 9.84
CA GLU A 63 3.56 6.19 9.94
C GLU A 63 2.06 6.07 9.63
N ILE A 64 1.48 7.05 8.92
CA ILE A 64 0.11 7.00 8.40
C ILE A 64 0.11 6.25 7.06
N GLY A 65 -0.86 5.35 6.89
CA GLY A 65 -1.11 4.64 5.64
C GLY A 65 -2.36 3.76 5.71
N PRO A 66 -2.62 2.90 4.72
CA PRO A 66 -1.71 2.53 3.64
C PRO A 66 -1.74 3.55 2.49
N ILE A 67 -0.54 3.95 2.04
CA ILE A 67 -0.35 4.73 0.80
C ILE A 67 -0.08 3.84 -0.41
N GLY A 68 0.20 2.55 -0.18
CA GLY A 68 0.50 1.62 -1.24
C GLY A 68 0.43 0.16 -0.81
N TRP A 69 0.72 -0.72 -1.75
CA TRP A 69 0.53 -2.15 -1.68
C TRP A 69 1.70 -2.91 -2.32
N HIS A 70 2.07 -4.04 -1.74
CA HIS A 70 3.10 -4.93 -2.26
C HIS A 70 2.74 -6.40 -1.97
N CYS A 71 2.82 -7.25 -2.99
CA CYS A 71 2.69 -8.70 -2.86
C CYS A 71 4.06 -9.33 -2.59
N LEU A 72 4.17 -10.21 -1.61
CA LEU A 72 5.44 -10.90 -1.37
C LEU A 72 5.74 -12.00 -2.40
N ASP A 73 4.72 -12.47 -3.15
CA ASP A 73 4.94 -13.39 -4.29
C ASP A 73 5.61 -12.68 -5.47
N ASP A 74 5.44 -11.36 -5.57
CA ASP A 74 6.09 -10.52 -6.59
C ASP A 74 6.98 -9.47 -5.93
N LYS A 75 8.25 -9.85 -5.74
CA LYS A 75 9.26 -9.04 -5.05
C LYS A 75 9.59 -7.70 -5.73
N LYS A 76 9.20 -7.53 -7.00
CA LYS A 76 9.53 -6.34 -7.78
C LYS A 76 8.37 -5.37 -7.87
N SER A 77 7.13 -5.83 -7.73
CA SER A 77 5.98 -4.95 -7.92
C SER A 77 5.56 -4.24 -6.64
N PHE A 78 5.71 -2.92 -6.66
CA PHE A 78 5.22 -2.01 -5.63
C PHE A 78 4.25 -1.01 -6.26
N TYR A 79 3.13 -0.76 -5.59
CA TYR A 79 2.08 0.12 -6.11
C TYR A 79 1.77 1.21 -5.08
N VAL A 80 1.94 2.47 -5.45
CA VAL A 80 1.54 3.63 -4.63
C VAL A 80 0.23 4.17 -5.19
N ALA A 81 -0.82 4.22 -4.38
CA ALA A 81 -2.14 4.67 -4.83
C ALA A 81 -2.16 6.20 -4.96
N LEU A 82 -2.52 6.71 -6.14
CA LEU A 82 -2.52 8.15 -6.43
C LEU A 82 -3.46 8.92 -5.48
N ASP A 83 -4.61 8.35 -5.14
CA ASP A 83 -5.59 8.94 -4.21
C ASP A 83 -5.10 9.07 -2.76
N ARG A 84 -3.97 8.42 -2.42
CA ARG A 84 -3.45 8.36 -1.04
C ARG A 84 -2.17 9.19 -0.86
N VAL A 85 -1.72 9.90 -1.90
CA VAL A 85 -0.53 10.76 -1.87
C VAL A 85 -0.80 12.11 -2.55
N GLN A 86 0.02 13.10 -2.24
CA GLN A 86 0.02 14.39 -2.93
C GLN A 86 1.07 14.40 -4.03
N HIS A 87 0.81 15.15 -5.11
CA HIS A 87 1.70 15.30 -6.27
C HIS A 87 2.13 16.76 -6.37
N GLU A 88 3.41 17.00 -6.65
CA GLU A 88 4.01 18.32 -6.87
C GLU A 88 4.87 18.33 -8.14
#